data_AF-D4CT33-F1
#
_entry.id   AF-D4CT33-F1
#
_cell.length_a   1.000
_cell.length_b   1.000
_cell.length_c   1.000
_cell.angle_alpha   90.00
_cell.angle_beta   90.00
_cell.angle_gamma   90.00
#
_symmetry.space_group_name_H-M   'P 1'
#
loop_
_entity.id
_entity.type
_entity.pdbx_description
1 polymer ?
#
loop_
_entity_poly.entity_id
_entity_poly.type
_entity_poly.pdbx_seq_one_letter_code
_entity_poly.pdbx_strand_id
1 'polypeptide(L)'
;MANRSNYYPRTLRLQSWEVQNVFTESFFRDGKIKGKNIVFSFTTGAPAEIYSHDGLLKHTVEELTLAISSIALYTGMNKLGYVVSNDMNFCIKEHGNERLQEVLKKAEKHADKIIELVK
;
A
#
# COMPACT_ATOMS: atom_id res chain seq x y z
N MET A 1 20.95 -3.55 24.19
CA MET A 1 19.56 -3.04 24.12
C MET A 1 19.15 -3.02 22.66
N ALA A 2 18.28 -3.94 22.25
CA ALA A 2 17.84 -4.02 20.85
C ALA A 2 16.88 -2.87 20.55
N ASN A 3 17.26 -2.01 19.62
CA ASN A 3 16.42 -0.94 19.08
C ASN A 3 15.21 -1.61 18.41
N ARG A 4 14.01 -1.42 18.95
CA ARG A 4 12.77 -1.97 18.38
C ARG A 4 12.46 -1.22 17.10
N SER A 5 13.11 -1.65 16.02
CA SER A 5 12.73 -1.34 14.65
C SER A 5 11.27 -1.76 14.45
N ASN A 6 10.38 -0.77 14.30
CA ASN A 6 8.96 -0.93 14.04
C ASN A 6 8.67 -1.44 12.61
N TYR A 7 9.50 -2.31 12.06
CA TYR A 7 9.40 -2.75 10.66
C TYR A 7 8.31 -3.80 10.41
N TYR A 8 7.71 -4.41 11.45
CA TYR A 8 6.72 -5.50 11.30
C TYR A 8 5.32 -5.33 11.94
N PRO A 9 5.03 -4.43 12.91
CA PRO A 9 3.71 -4.42 13.57
C PRO A 9 2.61 -3.69 12.79
N ARG A 10 2.92 -2.84 11.79
CA ARG A 10 1.88 -2.13 11.01
C ARG A 10 1.25 -3.01 9.92
N THR A 11 2.03 -3.84 9.23
CA THR A 11 1.52 -4.85 8.31
C THR A 11 0.65 -5.88 9.06
N LEU A 12 0.99 -6.22 10.30
CA LEU A 12 0.19 -7.14 11.12
C LEU A 12 -1.21 -6.60 11.45
N ARG A 13 -1.37 -5.27 11.61
CA ARG A 13 -2.70 -4.66 11.82
C ARG A 13 -3.53 -4.60 10.55
N LEU A 14 -2.91 -4.29 9.41
CA LEU A 14 -3.59 -4.39 8.12
C LEU A 14 -3.98 -5.84 7.84
N GLN A 15 -3.06 -6.79 7.99
CA GLN A 15 -3.31 -8.22 7.81
C GLN A 15 -4.41 -8.74 8.76
N SER A 16 -4.39 -8.36 10.04
CA SER A 16 -5.44 -8.75 11.00
C SER A 16 -6.78 -8.09 10.65
N TRP A 17 -6.79 -6.82 10.25
CA TRP A 17 -8.02 -6.16 9.82
C TRP A 17 -8.57 -6.75 8.52
N GLU A 18 -7.74 -6.87 7.48
CA GLU A 18 -8.07 -7.46 6.18
C GLU A 18 -8.49 -8.91 6.34
N VAL A 19 -7.55 -9.80 6.72
CA VAL A 19 -7.75 -11.25 6.68
C VAL A 19 -8.62 -11.76 7.82
N GLN A 20 -8.55 -11.15 9.01
CA GLN A 20 -9.23 -11.68 10.20
C GLN A 20 -10.52 -10.95 10.58
N ASN A 21 -10.77 -9.72 10.12
CA ASN A 21 -11.98 -8.98 10.51
C ASN A 21 -12.90 -8.61 9.35
N VAL A 22 -12.35 -8.27 8.18
CA VAL A 22 -13.13 -7.84 7.01
C VAL A 22 -13.37 -8.99 6.04
N PHE A 23 -12.38 -9.85 5.83
CA PHE A 23 -12.43 -10.97 4.90
C PHE A 23 -13.00 -12.26 5.50
N THR A 24 -13.82 -12.19 6.55
CA THR A 24 -14.18 -13.40 7.32
C THR A 24 -15.39 -14.17 6.83
N GLU A 25 -16.34 -13.57 6.11
CA GLU A 25 -17.38 -14.36 5.42
C GLU A 25 -18.18 -13.59 4.37
N SER A 26 -18.60 -12.37 4.68
CA SER A 26 -19.42 -11.53 3.79
C SER A 26 -18.66 -11.01 2.56
N PHE A 27 -17.34 -10.92 2.65
CA PHE A 27 -16.44 -10.54 1.56
C PHE A 27 -16.35 -11.63 0.48
N PHE A 28 -16.43 -12.92 0.84
CA PHE A 28 -16.27 -14.04 -0.07
C PHE A 28 -17.56 -14.76 -0.44
N ARG A 29 -18.48 -14.96 0.52
CA ARG A 29 -19.59 -15.91 0.39
C ARG A 29 -20.88 -15.29 -0.18
N ASP A 30 -21.17 -14.04 0.18
CA ASP A 30 -22.45 -13.39 -0.14
C ASP A 30 -22.43 -12.59 -1.45
N GLY A 31 -21.26 -12.46 -2.10
CA GLY A 31 -21.11 -11.69 -3.33
C GLY A 31 -21.32 -10.17 -3.19
N LYS A 32 -21.41 -9.63 -1.96
CA LYS A 32 -21.73 -8.22 -1.68
C LYS A 32 -20.74 -7.22 -2.27
N ILE A 33 -19.51 -7.65 -2.54
CA ILE A 33 -18.45 -6.83 -3.12
C ILE A 33 -18.21 -7.11 -4.61
N LYS A 34 -18.88 -8.11 -5.17
CA LYS A 34 -18.78 -8.44 -6.59
C LYS A 34 -19.20 -7.23 -7.42
N GLY A 35 -18.41 -6.89 -8.44
CA GLY A 35 -18.63 -5.73 -9.30
C GLY A 35 -18.33 -4.37 -8.64
N LYS A 36 -17.92 -4.32 -7.37
CA LYS A 36 -17.42 -3.07 -6.78
C LYS A 36 -16.02 -2.79 -7.30
N ASN A 37 -15.73 -1.50 -7.45
CA ASN A 37 -14.44 -1.01 -7.87
C ASN A 37 -13.45 -1.01 -6.68
N ILE A 38 -12.19 -1.35 -6.95
CA ILE A 38 -11.09 -1.29 -5.98
C ILE A 38 -9.84 -0.66 -6.61
N VAL A 39 -9.17 0.20 -5.82
CA VAL A 39 -7.85 0.74 -6.12
C VAL A 39 -6.89 0.29 -5.02
N PHE A 40 -5.73 -0.21 -5.42
CA PHE A 40 -4.65 -0.55 -4.50
C PHE A 40 -3.71 0.65 -4.37
N SER A 41 -3.52 1.14 -3.15
CA SER A 41 -2.78 2.39 -2.89
C SER A 41 -1.76 2.15 -1.79
N PHE A 42 -0.47 2.20 -2.14
CA PHE A 42 0.62 1.89 -1.24
C PHE A 42 1.66 3.01 -1.16
N THR A 43 2.19 3.22 0.04
CA THR A 43 3.33 4.11 0.28
C THR A 43 4.48 3.31 0.86
N THR A 44 5.71 3.56 0.40
CA THR A 44 6.91 2.93 0.98
C THR A 44 7.82 3.96 1.62
N GLY A 45 8.51 3.56 2.68
CA GLY A 45 9.51 4.41 3.33
C GLY A 45 10.82 4.52 2.55
N ALA A 46 11.21 3.44 1.87
CA ALA A 46 12.45 3.37 1.11
C ALA A 46 12.29 3.89 -0.34
N PRO A 47 13.40 4.23 -1.01
CA PRO A 47 13.43 4.68 -2.41
C PRO A 47 12.88 3.65 -3.40
N ALA A 48 12.47 4.10 -4.60
CA ALA A 48 11.84 3.24 -5.60
C ALA A 48 12.79 2.17 -6.14
N GLU A 49 14.09 2.48 -6.19
CA GLU A 49 15.14 1.67 -6.80
C GLU A 49 15.28 0.31 -6.11
N ILE A 50 14.99 0.24 -4.81
CA ILE A 50 15.07 -1.03 -4.07
C ILE A 50 13.94 -2.00 -4.43
N TYR A 51 12.82 -1.49 -4.98
CA TYR A 51 11.63 -2.23 -5.38
C TYR A 51 11.64 -2.53 -6.88
N SER A 52 12.72 -3.12 -7.37
CA SER A 52 12.88 -3.57 -8.75
C SER A 52 13.53 -4.94 -8.78
N HIS A 53 13.45 -5.62 -9.93
CA HIS A 53 14.10 -6.92 -10.11
C HIS A 53 15.63 -6.85 -9.98
N ASP A 54 16.22 -5.69 -10.31
CA ASP A 54 17.65 -5.45 -10.15
C ASP A 54 17.98 -4.88 -8.77
N GLY A 55 17.01 -4.27 -8.10
CA GLY A 55 17.11 -3.66 -6.78
C GLY A 55 17.35 -4.65 -5.64
N LEU A 56 17.46 -4.11 -4.43
CA LEU A 56 17.78 -4.89 -3.22
C LEU A 56 16.72 -5.97 -2.93
N LEU A 57 15.43 -5.66 -3.10
CA LEU A 57 14.36 -6.57 -2.75
C LEU A 57 14.01 -7.57 -3.86
N LYS A 58 14.57 -7.40 -5.06
CA LYS A 58 14.33 -8.26 -6.25
C LYS A 58 12.88 -8.36 -6.70
N HIS A 59 12.01 -7.53 -6.12
CA HIS A 59 10.58 -7.52 -6.37
C HIS A 59 10.05 -6.08 -6.38
N THR A 60 9.06 -5.85 -7.22
CA THR A 60 8.29 -4.60 -7.21
C THR A 60 7.33 -4.56 -6.02
N VAL A 61 6.81 -3.37 -5.68
CA VAL A 61 5.81 -3.23 -4.61
C VAL A 61 4.54 -4.01 -4.94
N GLU A 62 4.15 -4.09 -6.22
CA GLU A 62 2.96 -4.85 -6.66
C GLU A 62 3.14 -6.36 -6.46
N GLU A 63 4.33 -6.89 -6.75
CA GLU A 63 4.61 -8.30 -6.50
C GLU A 63 4.60 -8.64 -5.01
N LEU A 64 5.13 -7.75 -4.17
CA LEU A 64 5.14 -7.92 -2.72
C LEU A 64 3.73 -7.88 -2.11
N THR A 65 2.74 -7.31 -2.80
CA THR A 65 1.35 -7.20 -2.33
C THR A 65 0.38 -8.06 -3.15
N LEU A 66 0.91 -8.94 -4.01
CA LEU A 66 0.12 -9.74 -4.95
C LEU A 66 -1.02 -10.49 -4.26
N ALA A 67 -0.76 -11.09 -3.09
CA ALA A 67 -1.75 -11.83 -2.32
C ALA A 67 -3.04 -11.04 -2.03
N ILE A 68 -2.91 -9.75 -1.69
CA ILE A 68 -4.05 -8.88 -1.41
C ILE A 68 -4.82 -8.60 -2.70
N SER A 69 -4.10 -8.32 -3.80
CA SER A 69 -4.74 -8.06 -5.09
C SER A 69 -5.46 -9.28 -5.66
N SER A 70 -4.89 -10.48 -5.48
CA SER A 70 -5.49 -11.75 -5.90
C SER A 70 -6.79 -12.05 -5.17
N ILE A 71 -6.87 -11.72 -3.87
CA ILE A 71 -8.10 -11.87 -3.09
C ILE A 71 -9.25 -11.03 -3.68
N ALA A 72 -8.99 -9.77 -4.04
CA ALA A 72 -10.02 -8.90 -4.60
C ALA A 72 -10.51 -9.36 -5.98
N LEU A 73 -9.60 -9.90 -6.80
CA LEU A 73 -9.98 -10.49 -8.09
C LEU A 73 -10.80 -11.77 -7.91
N TYR A 74 -10.39 -12.62 -6.95
CA TYR A 74 -11.12 -13.84 -6.61
C TYR A 74 -12.55 -13.54 -6.13
N THR A 75 -12.78 -12.43 -5.42
CA THR A 75 -14.12 -12.00 -4.97
C THR A 75 -14.94 -11.29 -6.04
N GLY A 76 -14.40 -11.14 -7.26
CA GLY A 76 -15.08 -10.53 -8.39
C GLY A 76 -15.19 -9.01 -8.33
N MET A 77 -14.26 -8.34 -7.65
CA MET A 77 -14.14 -6.89 -7.70
C MET A 77 -13.49 -6.44 -9.01
N ASN A 78 -13.80 -5.20 -9.44
CA ASN A 78 -13.18 -4.57 -10.60
C ASN A 78 -11.93 -3.80 -10.14
N LYS A 79 -10.74 -4.33 -10.41
CA LYS A 79 -9.47 -3.63 -10.15
C LYS A 79 -9.37 -2.44 -11.11
N LEU A 80 -9.47 -1.22 -10.58
CA LEU A 80 -9.30 0.02 -11.34
C LEU A 80 -7.84 0.39 -11.53
N GLY A 81 -6.97 0.03 -10.57
CA GLY A 81 -5.54 0.25 -10.72
C GLY A 81 -4.74 0.04 -9.45
N TYR A 82 -3.46 0.39 -9.54
CA TYR A 82 -2.45 0.22 -8.51
C TYR A 82 -1.56 1.46 -8.46
N VAL A 83 -1.43 2.09 -7.29
CA VAL A 83 -0.68 3.34 -7.10
C VAL A 83 0.37 3.15 -6.02
N VAL A 84 1.60 3.56 -6.31
CA VAL A 84 2.72 3.55 -5.37
C VAL A 84 3.33 4.94 -5.27
N SER A 85 3.62 5.37 -4.05
CA SER A 85 4.58 6.44 -3.78
C SER A 85 5.69 5.93 -2.88
N ASN A 86 6.91 5.92 -3.40
CA ASN A 86 8.10 5.53 -2.65
C ASN A 86 8.73 6.74 -1.96
N ASP A 87 9.70 6.46 -1.09
CA ASP A 87 10.48 7.48 -0.38
C ASP A 87 9.57 8.48 0.39
N MET A 88 8.59 7.93 1.13
CA MET A 88 7.62 8.67 1.94
C MET A 88 8.06 8.81 3.41
N ASN A 89 9.28 8.39 3.76
CA ASN A 89 9.80 8.54 5.11
C ASN A 89 10.17 10.00 5.42
N PHE A 90 9.77 10.47 6.60
CA PHE A 90 10.20 11.73 7.18
C PHE A 90 10.32 11.60 8.70
N CYS A 91 11.32 12.27 9.27
CA CYS A 91 11.45 12.47 10.69
C CYS A 91 11.89 13.92 10.91
N ILE A 92 11.06 14.75 11.54
CA ILE A 92 11.35 16.19 11.72
C ILE A 92 12.66 16.39 12.50
N LYS A 93 12.94 15.53 13.49
CA LYS A 93 14.17 15.58 14.29
C LYS A 93 15.42 15.27 13.48
N GLU A 94 15.32 14.42 12.47
CA GLU A 94 16.47 13.95 11.68
C GLU A 94 16.62 14.74 10.37
N HIS A 95 15.52 15.18 9.77
CA HIS A 95 15.48 15.70 8.39
C HIS A 95 15.04 17.18 8.32
N GLY A 96 14.61 17.78 9.45
CA GLY A 96 14.05 19.13 9.48
C GLY A 96 12.68 19.26 8.78
N ASN A 97 12.22 20.51 8.61
CA ASN A 97 10.91 20.81 8.04
C ASN A 97 10.86 20.70 6.50
N GLU A 98 11.98 20.83 5.81
CA GLU A 98 12.02 20.79 4.34
C GLU A 98 11.54 19.42 3.82
N ARG A 99 12.03 18.34 4.44
CA ARG A 99 11.64 16.99 4.08
C ARG A 99 10.15 16.70 4.33
N LEU A 100 9.58 17.30 5.38
CA LEU A 100 8.14 17.21 5.61
C LEU A 100 7.36 17.82 4.44
N GLN A 101 7.77 19.00 3.97
CA GLN A 101 7.12 19.68 2.84
C GLN A 101 7.26 18.88 1.53
N GLU A 102 8.41 18.25 1.29
CA GLU A 102 8.58 17.35 0.15
C GLU A 102 7.63 16.15 0.20
N VAL A 103 7.53 15.48 1.35
CA VAL A 103 6.66 14.32 1.51
C VAL A 103 5.18 14.71 1.40
N LEU A 104 4.78 15.88 1.90
CA LEU A 104 3.43 16.41 1.72
C LEU A 104 3.11 16.63 0.23
N LYS A 105 4.00 17.26 -0.55
CA LYS A 105 3.82 17.40 -2.00
C LYS A 105 3.76 16.06 -2.72
N LYS A 106 4.54 15.07 -2.29
CA LYS A 106 4.45 13.70 -2.84
C LYS A 106 3.11 13.03 -2.49
N ALA A 107 2.56 13.30 -1.31
CA ALA A 107 1.27 12.79 -0.88
C ALA A 107 0.12 13.39 -1.70
N GLU A 108 0.16 14.70 -1.99
CA GLU A 108 -0.79 15.35 -2.89
C GLU A 108 -0.78 14.71 -4.28
N LYS A 109 0.42 14.58 -4.88
CA LYS A 109 0.58 13.88 -6.17
C LYS A 109 0.13 12.42 -6.14
N HIS A 110 0.24 11.75 -4.99
CA HIS A 110 -0.25 10.39 -4.83
C HIS A 110 -1.79 10.36 -4.86
N ALA A 111 -2.44 11.32 -4.19
CA ALA A 111 -3.88 11.48 -4.22
C ALA A 111 -4.38 11.77 -5.64
N ASP A 112 -3.68 12.62 -6.40
CA ASP A 112 -4.04 12.91 -7.79
C ASP A 112 -4.06 11.65 -8.66
N LYS A 113 -3.05 10.77 -8.52
CA LYS A 113 -3.01 9.47 -9.22
C LYS A 113 -4.19 8.58 -8.85
N ILE A 114 -4.62 8.58 -7.59
CA ILE A 114 -5.80 7.80 -7.16
C ILE A 114 -7.06 8.39 -7.78
N ILE A 115 -7.21 9.72 -7.75
CA ILE A 115 -8.36 10.42 -8.33
C ILE A 115 -8.48 10.10 -9.82
N GLU A 116 -7.38 10.04 -10.57
CA GLU A 116 -7.38 9.65 -11.98
C GLU A 116 -7.90 8.24 -12.23
N LEU A 117 -7.69 7.30 -11.31
CA LEU A 117 -8.16 5.92 -11.45
C LEU A 117 -9.64 5.74 -11.12
N VAL A 118 -10.23 6.66 -10.35
CA VAL A 118 -11.63 6.55 -9.87
C VAL A 118 -12.61 7.50 -10.58
N LYS A 119 -12.12 8.28 -11.55
CA LYS A 119 -12.95 9.09 -12.46
C LYS A 119 -13.80 8.19 -13.35
#